data_AF-A0A914PUY1-F1
#
_entry.id   AF-A0A914PUY1-F1
#
_cell.length_a   1.000
_cell.length_b   1.000
_cell.length_c   1.000
_cell.angle_alpha   90.00
_cell.angle_beta   90.00
_cell.angle_gamma   90.00
#
_symmetry.space_group_name_H-M   'P 1'
#
loop_
_entity.id
_entity.type
_entity.pdbx_description
1 polymer ?
#
loop_
_entity_poly.entity_id
_entity_poly.type
_entity_poly.pdbx_seq_one_letter_code
_entity_poly.pdbx_strand_id
1 'polypeptide(L)'
;MDAIIGKLSAHPDANKGVSNLLELCTLAKGLRERDDMPGFEKRKRCLTLFEAAVGSGKPKLAHIGIEGFQLLLRDSVFNSDSDSSKDEQRTAVQTLSHLSALPTWDKTIQCQAVTVIVQLISNTEVKLLLSDLYAAIQLCANTYKNSDDQSVKLAVRAALTQLLNSFCINRYSNVAPESQDEIVVFMDMTALIKELLTRIDSGQQSSADELQLGLDALYSTVSVQPPHFYKHQPLLNVFT
;
A
#
# COMPACT_ATOMS: atom_id res chain seq x y z
N MET A 1 15.86 4.34 -11.68
CA MET A 1 15.79 2.89 -11.41
C MET A 1 17.17 2.23 -11.41
N ASP A 2 17.99 2.34 -12.45
CA ASP A 2 19.28 1.61 -12.51
C ASP A 2 20.27 1.91 -11.39
N ALA A 3 20.23 3.12 -10.81
CA ALA A 3 21.05 3.46 -9.66
C ALA A 3 20.76 2.56 -8.44
N ILE A 4 19.48 2.29 -8.11
CA ILE A 4 19.12 1.44 -6.97
C ILE A 4 19.47 -0.03 -7.24
N ILE A 5 19.30 -0.48 -8.48
CA ILE A 5 19.69 -1.82 -8.93
C ILE A 5 21.22 -1.97 -8.90
N GLY A 6 21.96 -0.92 -9.27
CA GLY A 6 23.41 -0.86 -9.15
C GLY A 6 23.88 -0.97 -7.70
N LYS A 7 23.22 -0.27 -6.76
CA LYS A 7 23.48 -0.39 -5.32
C LYS A 7 23.25 -1.82 -4.82
N LEU A 8 22.17 -2.48 -5.25
CA LEU A 8 21.89 -3.89 -4.88
C LEU A 8 22.94 -4.84 -5.42
N SER A 9 23.26 -4.74 -6.71
CA SER A 9 24.22 -5.65 -7.37
C SER A 9 25.66 -5.50 -6.88
N ALA A 10 26.06 -4.30 -6.46
CA ALA A 10 27.38 -4.05 -5.88
C ALA A 10 27.50 -4.44 -4.40
N HIS A 11 26.40 -4.79 -3.72
CA HIS A 11 26.42 -5.07 -2.29
C HIS A 11 27.13 -6.41 -2.00
N PRO A 12 28.07 -6.49 -1.03
CA PRO A 12 28.87 -7.70 -0.79
C PRO A 12 28.05 -8.96 -0.47
N ASP A 13 26.88 -8.78 0.15
CA ASP A 13 25.98 -9.87 0.52
C ASP A 13 25.06 -10.32 -0.63
N ALA A 14 25.03 -9.62 -1.77
CA ALA A 14 24.23 -10.02 -2.92
C ALA A 14 24.62 -11.40 -3.47
N ASN A 15 25.86 -11.83 -3.23
CA ASN A 15 26.41 -13.12 -3.67
C ASN A 15 26.38 -14.19 -2.57
N LYS A 16 26.04 -13.82 -1.34
CA LYS A 16 26.17 -14.69 -0.15
C LYS A 16 24.80 -15.18 0.31
N GLY A 17 24.32 -16.24 -0.31
CA GLY A 17 23.17 -17.02 0.18
C GLY A 17 21.79 -16.50 -0.21
N VAL A 18 21.68 -15.37 -0.93
CA VAL A 18 20.42 -14.95 -1.56
C VAL A 18 20.40 -15.56 -2.96
N SER A 19 19.98 -16.82 -3.07
CA SER A 19 19.87 -17.49 -4.37
C SER A 19 19.01 -16.64 -5.30
N ASN A 20 19.61 -16.10 -6.35
CA ASN A 20 19.00 -15.35 -7.46
C ASN A 20 18.97 -13.81 -7.36
N LEU A 21 19.53 -13.15 -6.32
CA LEU A 21 19.47 -11.67 -6.27
C LEU A 21 20.26 -10.98 -7.39
N LEU A 22 21.46 -11.45 -7.71
CA LEU A 22 22.24 -10.92 -8.84
C LEU A 22 21.57 -11.16 -10.20
N GLU A 23 20.95 -12.33 -10.36
CA GLU A 23 20.20 -12.66 -11.57
C GLU A 23 19.02 -11.72 -11.74
N LEU A 24 18.24 -11.49 -10.67
CA LEU A 24 17.16 -10.51 -10.65
C LEU A 24 17.67 -9.09 -10.93
N CYS A 25 18.84 -8.69 -10.40
CA CYS A 25 19.47 -7.41 -10.74
C CYS A 25 19.77 -7.30 -12.24
N THR A 26 20.25 -8.39 -12.84
CA THR A 26 20.58 -8.45 -14.28
C THR A 26 19.31 -8.35 -15.13
N LEU A 27 18.24 -9.04 -14.72
CA LEU A 27 16.93 -9.00 -15.39
C LEU A 27 16.22 -7.65 -15.24
N ALA A 28 16.49 -6.91 -14.16
CA ALA A 28 15.87 -5.62 -13.88
C ALA A 28 16.64 -4.42 -14.48
N LYS A 29 17.92 -4.59 -14.82
CA LYS A 29 18.78 -3.53 -15.34
C LYS A 29 18.33 -3.07 -16.73
N GLY A 30 18.30 -1.76 -16.95
CA GLY A 30 17.92 -1.14 -18.23
C GLY A 30 16.44 -1.28 -18.58
N LEU A 31 15.60 -1.84 -17.70
CA LEU A 31 14.17 -2.04 -18.01
C LEU A 31 13.44 -0.73 -18.29
N ARG A 32 13.88 0.38 -17.69
CA ARG A 32 13.24 1.69 -17.89
C ARG A 32 13.24 2.11 -19.36
N GLU A 33 14.33 1.83 -20.07
CA GLU A 33 14.61 2.26 -21.46
C GLU A 33 14.08 1.28 -22.51
N ARG A 34 13.51 0.14 -22.09
CA ARG A 34 13.01 -0.91 -23.00
C ARG A 34 11.62 -0.61 -23.52
N ASP A 35 11.51 -0.06 -24.72
CA ASP A 35 10.19 0.23 -25.32
C ASP A 35 9.41 -1.02 -25.76
N ASP A 36 10.09 -2.15 -25.90
CA ASP A 36 9.50 -3.43 -26.31
C ASP A 36 8.74 -4.17 -25.18
N MET A 37 8.73 -3.59 -23.97
CA MET A 37 8.14 -4.21 -22.79
C MET A 37 7.06 -3.31 -22.15
N PRO A 38 5.86 -3.83 -21.86
CA PRO A 38 4.82 -3.10 -21.14
C PRO A 38 5.25 -2.66 -19.73
N GLY A 39 4.71 -1.54 -19.25
CA GLY A 39 5.03 -0.98 -17.93
C GLY A 39 4.81 -1.96 -16.77
N PHE A 40 3.70 -2.71 -16.78
CA PHE A 40 3.39 -3.68 -15.73
C PHE A 40 4.40 -4.83 -15.63
N GLU A 41 5.02 -5.24 -16.74
CA GLU A 41 6.00 -6.31 -16.77
C GLU A 41 7.36 -5.80 -16.27
N LYS A 42 7.74 -4.57 -16.66
CA LYS A 42 8.90 -3.87 -16.09
C LYS A 42 8.76 -3.74 -14.57
N ARG A 43 7.59 -3.28 -14.12
CA ARG A 43 7.24 -3.13 -12.69
C ARG A 43 7.38 -4.46 -11.96
N LYS A 44 6.75 -5.52 -12.46
CA LYS A 44 6.78 -6.84 -11.83
C LYS A 44 8.21 -7.31 -11.56
N ARG A 45 9.11 -7.20 -12.54
CA ARG A 45 10.52 -7.61 -12.39
C ARG A 45 11.26 -6.80 -11.33
N CYS A 46 11.05 -5.48 -11.29
CA CYS A 46 11.62 -4.63 -10.24
C CYS A 46 11.04 -4.96 -8.85
N LEU A 47 9.73 -5.16 -8.73
CA LEU A 47 9.09 -5.52 -7.46
C LEU A 47 9.60 -6.88 -6.95
N THR A 48 9.73 -7.89 -7.81
CA THR A 48 10.32 -9.19 -7.45
C THR A 48 11.76 -9.05 -6.94
N LEU A 49 12.57 -8.20 -7.59
CA LEU A 49 13.92 -7.90 -7.12
C LEU A 49 13.91 -7.26 -5.72
N PHE A 50 13.05 -6.27 -5.49
CA PHE A 50 12.99 -5.56 -4.21
C PHE A 50 12.44 -6.43 -3.08
N GLU A 51 11.43 -7.25 -3.35
CA GLU A 51 10.93 -8.26 -2.43
C GLU A 51 12.03 -9.25 -2.05
N ALA A 52 12.80 -9.76 -3.02
CA ALA A 52 13.93 -10.65 -2.74
C ALA A 52 15.03 -9.97 -1.90
N ALA A 53 15.32 -8.69 -2.16
CA ALA A 53 16.26 -7.92 -1.35
C ALA A 53 15.78 -7.77 0.10
N VAL A 54 14.48 -7.52 0.30
CA VAL A 54 13.84 -7.42 1.61
C VAL A 54 13.81 -8.77 2.34
N GLY A 55 13.41 -9.83 1.65
CA GLY A 55 13.35 -11.19 2.18
C GLY A 55 14.70 -11.86 2.41
N SER A 56 15.81 -11.21 2.05
CA SER A 56 17.17 -11.76 2.19
C SER A 56 17.63 -11.98 3.64
N GLY A 57 16.92 -11.40 4.62
CA GLY A 57 17.34 -11.37 6.02
C GLY A 57 18.59 -10.49 6.27
N LYS A 58 19.03 -9.69 5.28
CA LYS A 58 20.15 -8.77 5.40
C LYS A 58 19.61 -7.33 5.53
N PRO A 59 19.75 -6.66 6.70
CA PRO A 59 19.11 -5.36 6.94
C PRO A 59 19.49 -4.28 5.92
N LYS A 60 20.74 -4.24 5.45
CA LYS A 60 21.20 -3.29 4.44
C LYS A 60 20.55 -3.53 3.07
N LEU A 61 20.46 -4.78 2.63
CA LEU A 61 19.77 -5.13 1.38
C LEU A 61 18.28 -4.83 1.47
N ALA A 62 17.66 -5.13 2.62
CA ALA A 62 16.26 -4.86 2.84
C ALA A 62 15.95 -3.37 2.77
N HIS A 63 16.78 -2.52 3.39
CA HIS A 63 16.62 -1.07 3.31
C HIS A 63 16.72 -0.55 1.86
N ILE A 64 17.69 -1.04 1.09
CA ILE A 64 17.83 -0.71 -0.34
C ILE A 64 16.60 -1.20 -1.13
N GLY A 65 16.07 -2.37 -0.79
CA GLY A 65 14.83 -2.90 -1.37
C GLY A 65 13.63 -1.97 -1.13
N ILE A 66 13.44 -1.48 0.11
CA ILE A 66 12.38 -0.51 0.42
C ILE A 66 12.57 0.80 -0.35
N GLU A 67 13.79 1.35 -0.43
CA GLU A 67 14.09 2.53 -1.26
C GLU A 67 13.70 2.26 -2.73
N GLY A 68 13.94 1.04 -3.22
CA GLY A 68 13.53 0.57 -4.54
C GLY A 68 12.02 0.61 -4.76
N PHE A 69 11.23 0.06 -3.84
CA PHE A 69 9.76 0.15 -3.89
C PHE A 69 9.28 1.61 -3.95
N GLN A 70 9.82 2.47 -3.08
CA GLN A 70 9.44 3.89 -3.04
C GLN A 70 9.81 4.63 -4.32
N LEU A 71 10.99 4.36 -4.88
CA LEU A 71 11.45 4.94 -6.14
C LEU A 71 10.56 4.50 -7.31
N LEU A 72 10.19 3.21 -7.34
CA LEU A 72 9.30 2.66 -8.36
C LEU A 72 7.97 3.38 -8.42
N LEU A 73 7.36 3.67 -7.26
CA LEU A 73 6.08 4.35 -7.20
C LEU A 73 6.13 5.82 -7.64
N ARG A 74 7.32 6.44 -7.73
CA ARG A 74 7.52 7.82 -8.21
C ARG A 74 7.89 7.91 -9.69
N ASP A 75 8.23 6.79 -10.31
CA ASP A 75 8.67 6.76 -11.71
C ASP A 75 7.47 6.42 -12.60
N SER A 76 7.04 7.39 -13.41
CA SER A 76 5.83 7.29 -14.24
C SER A 76 5.88 6.13 -15.24
N VAL A 77 7.07 5.70 -15.65
CA VAL A 77 7.27 4.53 -16.52
C VAL A 77 6.82 3.25 -15.81
N PHE A 78 7.01 3.18 -14.50
CA PHE A 78 6.67 2.01 -13.71
C PHE A 78 5.31 2.14 -13.04
N ASN A 79 4.87 3.30 -12.59
CA ASN A 79 3.59 3.43 -11.86
C ASN A 79 2.35 3.53 -12.75
N SER A 80 2.52 3.58 -14.09
CA SER A 80 1.42 3.69 -15.07
C SER A 80 0.62 2.40 -15.24
N ASP A 81 -0.70 2.51 -15.27
CA ASP A 81 -1.64 1.43 -15.60
C ASP A 81 -2.15 1.50 -17.05
N SER A 82 -1.54 2.32 -17.92
CA SER A 82 -2.00 2.54 -19.31
C SER A 82 -2.12 1.25 -20.13
N ASP A 83 -1.20 0.31 -19.93
CA ASP A 83 -1.11 -0.94 -20.69
C ASP A 83 -1.72 -2.13 -19.93
N SER A 84 -2.36 -1.88 -18.77
CA SER A 84 -2.94 -2.90 -17.91
C SER A 84 -4.31 -3.33 -18.43
N SER A 85 -4.43 -4.60 -18.82
CA SER A 85 -5.68 -5.21 -19.30
C SER A 85 -6.35 -6.10 -18.27
N LYS A 86 -5.60 -6.57 -17.27
CA LYS A 86 -6.07 -7.44 -16.18
C LYS A 86 -5.86 -6.76 -14.84
N ASP A 87 -6.68 -7.11 -13.86
CA ASP A 87 -6.59 -6.54 -12.51
C ASP A 87 -5.22 -6.81 -11.86
N GLU A 88 -4.68 -8.02 -12.03
CA GLU A 88 -3.34 -8.44 -11.55
C GLU A 88 -2.18 -7.59 -12.11
N GLN A 89 -2.40 -6.86 -13.20
CA GLN A 89 -1.38 -6.00 -13.83
C GLN A 89 -1.34 -4.60 -13.21
N ARG A 90 -2.35 -4.23 -12.42
CA ARG A 90 -2.47 -2.87 -11.87
C ARG A 90 -1.39 -2.58 -10.83
N THR A 91 -0.94 -1.34 -10.77
CA THR A 91 0.12 -0.89 -9.85
C THR A 91 -0.18 -1.27 -8.42
N ALA A 92 -1.40 -0.95 -7.94
CA ALA A 92 -1.78 -1.23 -6.57
C ALA A 92 -1.76 -2.73 -6.24
N VAL A 93 -2.31 -3.57 -7.12
CA VAL A 93 -2.39 -5.02 -6.93
C VAL A 93 -0.98 -5.65 -6.96
N GLN A 94 -0.14 -5.26 -7.91
CA GLN A 94 1.24 -5.76 -7.99
C GLN A 94 2.07 -5.31 -6.78
N THR A 95 1.97 -4.05 -6.35
CA THR A 95 2.74 -3.58 -5.20
C THR A 95 2.28 -4.25 -3.90
N LEU A 96 0.98 -4.32 -3.64
CA LEU A 96 0.45 -4.95 -2.42
C LEU A 96 0.75 -6.46 -2.36
N SER A 97 0.71 -7.17 -3.49
CA SER A 97 1.06 -8.60 -3.53
C SER A 97 2.53 -8.86 -3.17
N HIS A 98 3.47 -8.03 -3.65
CA HIS A 98 4.89 -8.14 -3.29
C HIS A 98 5.21 -7.62 -1.87
N LEU A 99 4.24 -7.01 -1.19
CA LEU A 99 4.31 -6.65 0.23
C LEU A 99 3.55 -7.65 1.12
N SER A 100 2.99 -8.73 0.57
CA SER A 100 2.15 -9.68 1.34
C SER A 100 2.88 -10.33 2.53
N ALA A 101 4.20 -10.50 2.43
CA ALA A 101 5.04 -11.03 3.50
C ALA A 101 5.41 -10.01 4.60
N LEU A 102 5.01 -8.73 4.46
CA LEU A 102 5.32 -7.65 5.40
C LEU A 102 5.11 -8.02 6.88
N PRO A 103 4.00 -8.68 7.29
CA PRO A 103 3.79 -9.06 8.69
C PRO A 103 4.85 -10.00 9.28
N THR A 104 5.69 -10.62 8.44
CA THR A 104 6.74 -11.57 8.84
C THR A 104 8.15 -11.00 8.75
N TRP A 105 8.31 -9.80 8.19
CA TRP A 105 9.62 -9.16 8.04
C TRP A 105 10.16 -8.62 9.37
N ASP A 106 11.45 -8.30 9.39
CA ASP A 106 12.09 -7.65 10.54
C ASP A 106 11.34 -6.36 10.92
N LYS A 107 11.19 -6.11 12.22
CA LYS A 107 10.45 -4.98 12.80
C LYS A 107 10.85 -3.64 12.21
N THR A 108 12.15 -3.41 12.00
CA THR A 108 12.66 -2.17 11.40
C THR A 108 12.16 -2.01 9.97
N ILE A 109 12.15 -3.13 9.24
CA ILE A 109 11.67 -3.18 7.86
C ILE A 109 10.16 -3.07 7.79
N GLN A 110 9.40 -3.64 8.75
CA GLN A 110 7.95 -3.43 8.86
C GLN A 110 7.61 -1.94 8.95
N CYS A 111 8.28 -1.20 9.85
CA CYS A 111 8.11 0.24 10.00
C CYS A 111 8.41 1.02 8.71
N GLN A 112 9.40 0.58 7.93
CA GLN A 112 9.74 1.21 6.65
C GLN A 112 8.75 0.81 5.55
N ALA A 113 8.35 -0.46 5.48
CA ALA A 113 7.49 -1.00 4.44
C ALA A 113 6.06 -0.45 4.49
N VAL A 114 5.52 -0.15 5.67
CA VAL A 114 4.20 0.51 5.77
C VAL A 114 4.20 1.90 5.12
N THR A 115 5.34 2.58 5.03
CA THR A 115 5.45 3.86 4.30
C THR A 115 5.31 3.69 2.79
N VAL A 116 5.65 2.51 2.24
CA VAL A 116 5.42 2.18 0.83
C VAL A 116 3.92 2.07 0.55
N ILE A 117 3.17 1.44 1.47
CA ILE A 117 1.71 1.33 1.38
C ILE A 117 1.08 2.73 1.42
N VAL A 118 1.49 3.57 2.36
CA VAL A 118 1.04 4.97 2.43
C VAL A 118 1.34 5.69 1.12
N GLN A 119 2.58 5.59 0.62
CA GLN A 119 2.96 6.23 -0.64
C GLN A 119 2.12 5.75 -1.82
N LEU A 120 1.80 4.46 -1.90
CA LEU A 120 0.94 3.90 -2.94
C LEU A 120 -0.47 4.48 -2.86
N ILE A 121 -1.10 4.44 -1.68
CA ILE A 121 -2.49 4.87 -1.50
C ILE A 121 -2.64 6.39 -1.63
N SER A 122 -1.62 7.15 -1.23
CA SER A 122 -1.61 8.60 -1.37
C SER A 122 -1.25 9.08 -2.79
N ASN A 123 -0.84 8.19 -3.70
CA ASN A 123 -0.42 8.58 -5.05
C ASN A 123 -1.63 8.85 -5.96
N THR A 124 -1.77 10.10 -6.42
CA THR A 124 -2.84 10.56 -7.31
C THR A 124 -2.69 10.11 -8.76
N GLU A 125 -1.49 9.67 -9.18
CA GLU A 125 -1.24 9.12 -10.51
C GLU A 125 -1.65 7.64 -10.63
N VAL A 126 -1.82 6.96 -9.49
CA VAL A 126 -2.20 5.54 -9.44
C VAL A 126 -3.72 5.42 -9.33
N LYS A 127 -4.32 4.62 -10.21
CA LYS A 127 -5.76 4.34 -10.16
C LYS A 127 -6.08 3.35 -9.04
N LEU A 128 -6.65 3.86 -7.95
CA LEU A 128 -7.03 3.08 -6.78
C LEU A 128 -8.54 2.76 -6.74
N LEU A 129 -8.86 1.48 -6.56
CA LEU A 129 -10.19 0.99 -6.24
C LEU A 129 -10.35 0.85 -4.72
N LEU A 130 -11.59 0.78 -4.26
CA LEU A 130 -11.89 0.55 -2.85
C LEU A 130 -11.36 -0.82 -2.37
N SER A 131 -11.34 -1.83 -3.25
CA SER A 131 -10.74 -3.14 -2.97
C SER A 131 -9.24 -3.07 -2.67
N ASP A 132 -8.50 -2.16 -3.31
CA ASP A 132 -7.06 -2.00 -3.04
C ASP A 132 -6.83 -1.38 -1.66
N LEU A 133 -7.70 -0.43 -1.27
CA LEU A 133 -7.68 0.14 0.07
C LEU A 133 -7.97 -0.94 1.12
N TYR A 134 -8.96 -1.80 0.90
CA TYR A 134 -9.24 -2.92 1.82
C TYR A 134 -8.05 -3.89 1.94
N ALA A 135 -7.38 -4.20 0.84
CA ALA A 135 -6.18 -5.02 0.85
C ALA A 135 -5.04 -4.36 1.64
N ALA A 136 -4.84 -3.04 1.47
CA ALA A 136 -3.86 -2.27 2.24
C ALA A 136 -4.17 -2.23 3.74
N ILE A 137 -5.42 -1.95 4.11
CA ILE A 137 -5.88 -1.97 5.52
C ILE A 137 -5.66 -3.35 6.13
N GLN A 138 -6.01 -4.42 5.41
CA GLN A 138 -5.82 -5.78 5.90
C GLN A 138 -4.34 -6.11 6.12
N LEU A 139 -3.46 -5.71 5.20
CA LEU A 139 -2.03 -5.92 5.33
C LEU A 139 -1.47 -5.18 6.55
N CYS A 140 -1.87 -3.92 6.74
CA CYS A 140 -1.54 -3.14 7.94
C CYS A 140 -2.07 -3.81 9.22
N ALA A 141 -3.34 -4.23 9.26
CA ALA A 141 -3.94 -4.89 10.41
C ALA A 141 -3.22 -6.20 10.77
N ASN A 142 -2.87 -7.02 9.78
CA ASN A 142 -2.10 -8.24 9.98
C ASN A 142 -0.70 -7.94 10.54
N THR A 143 -0.07 -6.87 10.08
CA THR A 143 1.24 -6.42 10.57
C THR A 143 1.17 -5.99 12.03
N TYR A 144 0.15 -5.20 12.38
CA TYR A 144 -0.08 -4.74 13.74
C TYR A 144 -0.34 -5.92 14.68
N LYS A 145 -1.18 -6.87 14.25
CA LYS A 145 -1.53 -8.06 15.03
C LYS A 145 -0.35 -8.99 15.27
N ASN A 146 0.49 -9.19 14.26
CA ASN A 146 1.61 -10.14 14.33
C ASN A 146 2.86 -9.57 15.01
N SER A 147 2.83 -8.31 15.45
CA SER A 147 3.98 -7.65 16.05
C SER A 147 3.71 -7.26 17.50
N ASP A 148 4.56 -7.75 18.41
CA ASP A 148 4.60 -7.29 19.79
C ASP A 148 5.42 -6.00 19.97
N ASP A 149 6.00 -5.48 18.88
CA ASP A 149 6.85 -4.29 18.93
C ASP A 149 6.03 -3.01 18.90
N GLN A 150 6.18 -2.18 19.94
CA GLN A 150 5.46 -0.92 20.04
C GLN A 150 5.79 0.04 18.89
N SER A 151 7.03 0.02 18.37
CA SER A 151 7.40 0.89 17.25
C SER A 151 6.65 0.52 15.97
N VAL A 152 6.46 -0.78 15.72
CA VAL A 152 5.68 -1.30 14.59
C VAL A 152 4.21 -0.95 14.78
N LYS A 153 3.66 -1.16 15.99
CA LYS A 153 2.27 -0.81 16.30
C LYS A 153 1.99 0.68 16.03
N LEU A 154 2.87 1.57 16.49
CA LEU A 154 2.74 3.01 16.26
C LEU A 154 2.90 3.38 14.77
N ALA A 155 3.87 2.77 14.07
CA ALA A 155 4.07 3.00 12.65
C ALA A 155 2.85 2.58 11.82
N VAL A 156 2.24 1.43 12.13
CA VAL A 156 1.03 0.97 11.45
C VAL A 156 -0.15 1.89 11.74
N ARG A 157 -0.37 2.31 12.99
CA ARG A 157 -1.45 3.26 13.34
C ARG A 157 -1.31 4.57 12.56
N ALA A 158 -0.10 5.15 12.54
CA ALA A 158 0.18 6.35 11.77
C ALA A 158 -0.05 6.14 10.27
N ALA A 159 0.39 5.00 9.73
CA ALA A 159 0.20 4.64 8.33
C ALA A 159 -1.29 4.52 7.97
N LEU A 160 -2.10 3.84 8.79
CA LEU A 160 -3.54 3.72 8.57
C LEU A 160 -4.24 5.07 8.57
N THR A 161 -3.95 5.94 9.55
CA THR A 161 -4.49 7.29 9.56
C THR A 161 -4.13 8.05 8.29
N GLN A 162 -2.86 8.00 7.88
CA GLN A 162 -2.40 8.75 6.72
C GLN A 162 -3.01 8.22 5.41
N LEU A 163 -3.02 6.89 5.20
CA LEU A 163 -3.53 6.30 3.96
C LEU A 163 -5.06 6.47 3.84
N LEU A 164 -5.81 6.36 4.94
CA LEU A 164 -7.27 6.58 4.93
C LEU A 164 -7.60 8.04 4.63
N ASN A 165 -6.91 8.98 5.30
CA ASN A 165 -7.09 10.39 5.07
C ASN A 165 -6.78 10.77 3.62
N SER A 166 -5.62 10.33 3.12
CA SER A 166 -5.23 10.58 1.72
C SER A 166 -6.21 9.98 0.72
N PHE A 167 -6.65 8.73 0.93
CA PHE A 167 -7.60 8.09 0.02
C PHE A 167 -8.91 8.89 -0.06
N CYS A 168 -9.50 9.25 1.09
CA CYS A 168 -10.74 10.02 1.13
C CYS A 168 -10.58 11.39 0.45
N ILE A 169 -9.55 12.15 0.84
CA ILE A 169 -9.29 13.49 0.28
C ILE A 169 -9.06 13.42 -1.24
N ASN A 170 -8.30 12.43 -1.72
CA ASN A 170 -8.02 12.26 -3.14
C ASN A 170 -9.29 11.89 -3.92
N ARG A 171 -10.21 11.10 -3.35
CA ARG A 171 -11.49 10.80 -4.00
C ARG A 171 -12.36 12.05 -4.16
N TYR A 172 -12.40 12.92 -3.15
CA TYR A 172 -13.15 14.17 -3.23
C TYR A 172 -12.53 15.22 -4.14
N SER A 173 -11.20 15.32 -4.16
CA SER A 173 -10.48 16.36 -4.94
C SER A 173 -10.69 16.23 -6.45
N ASN A 174 -11.09 15.05 -6.92
CA ASN A 174 -11.26 14.74 -8.35
C ASN A 174 -12.72 14.88 -8.82
N VAL A 175 -13.61 15.38 -7.97
CA VAL A 175 -15.05 15.36 -8.21
C VAL A 175 -15.66 16.75 -8.00
N ALA A 176 -16.56 17.14 -8.90
CA ALA A 176 -17.31 18.38 -8.76
C ALA A 176 -18.45 18.22 -7.75
N PRO A 177 -18.71 19.24 -6.89
CA PRO A 177 -19.85 19.21 -5.98
C PRO A 177 -21.18 19.01 -6.71
N GLU A 178 -22.10 18.25 -6.09
CA GLU A 178 -23.44 17.93 -6.60
C GLU A 178 -23.47 17.14 -7.91
N SER A 179 -22.35 16.53 -8.29
CA SER A 179 -22.26 15.67 -9.47
C SER A 179 -22.68 14.22 -9.17
N GLN A 180 -22.98 13.45 -10.23
CA GLN A 180 -23.21 12.01 -10.08
C GLN A 180 -21.97 11.28 -9.56
N ASP A 181 -20.78 11.74 -9.92
CA ASP A 181 -19.51 11.19 -9.46
C ASP A 181 -19.34 11.39 -7.93
N GLU A 182 -19.91 12.46 -7.36
CA GLU A 182 -19.88 12.71 -5.91
C GLU A 182 -20.73 11.68 -5.16
N ILE A 183 -21.88 11.32 -5.73
CA ILE A 183 -22.74 10.26 -5.18
C ILE A 183 -21.99 8.92 -5.18
N VAL A 184 -21.23 8.61 -6.23
CA VAL A 184 -20.41 7.38 -6.28
C VAL A 184 -19.35 7.40 -5.20
N VAL A 185 -18.65 8.53 -5.00
CA VAL A 185 -17.67 8.67 -3.91
C VAL A 185 -18.35 8.49 -2.54
N PHE A 186 -19.55 9.05 -2.35
CA PHE A 186 -20.31 8.88 -1.11
C PHE A 186 -20.69 7.43 -0.84
N MET A 187 -21.09 6.69 -1.87
CA MET A 187 -21.35 5.26 -1.75
C MET A 187 -20.09 4.49 -1.35
N ASP A 188 -18.94 4.79 -1.96
CA ASP A 188 -17.65 4.18 -1.61
C ASP A 188 -17.26 4.48 -0.15
N MET A 189 -17.38 5.74 0.30
CA MET A 189 -17.07 6.11 1.69
C MET A 189 -18.05 5.48 2.69
N THR A 190 -19.32 5.36 2.32
CA THR A 190 -20.33 4.67 3.14
C THR A 190 -20.00 3.18 3.28
N ALA A 191 -19.59 2.54 2.18
CA ALA A 191 -19.15 1.14 2.18
C ALA A 191 -17.88 0.93 3.02
N LEU A 192 -16.92 1.86 2.94
CA LEU A 192 -15.71 1.86 3.79
C LEU A 192 -16.07 1.96 5.27
N ILE A 193 -16.90 2.90 5.67
CA ILE A 193 -17.33 3.08 7.06
C ILE A 193 -18.05 1.83 7.58
N LYS A 194 -18.97 1.27 6.78
CA LYS A 194 -19.69 0.04 7.14
C LYS A 194 -18.75 -1.15 7.34
N GLU A 195 -17.75 -1.32 6.47
CA GLU A 195 -16.75 -2.37 6.59
C GLU A 195 -15.90 -2.18 7.86
N LEU A 196 -15.47 -0.95 8.16
CA LEU A 196 -14.70 -0.66 9.38
C LEU A 196 -15.52 -0.92 10.66
N LEU A 197 -16.79 -0.55 10.68
CA LEU A 197 -17.70 -0.87 11.78
C LEU A 197 -17.86 -2.38 11.94
N THR A 198 -18.07 -3.11 10.84
CA THR A 198 -18.17 -4.58 10.86
C THR A 198 -16.92 -5.24 11.44
N ARG A 199 -15.73 -4.69 11.13
CA ARG A 199 -14.45 -5.15 11.72
C ARG A 199 -14.34 -4.86 13.21
N ILE A 200 -14.83 -3.70 13.66
CA ILE A 200 -14.88 -3.35 15.08
C ILE A 200 -15.84 -4.30 15.83
N ASP A 201 -17.02 -4.55 15.27
CA ASP A 201 -18.05 -5.41 15.87
C ASP A 201 -17.61 -6.87 15.94
N SER A 202 -17.04 -7.40 14.86
CA SER A 202 -16.44 -8.74 14.87
C SER A 202 -15.20 -8.82 15.79
N GLY A 203 -14.50 -7.70 15.97
CA GLY A 203 -13.40 -7.52 16.91
C GLY A 203 -13.82 -7.37 18.38
N GLN A 204 -15.11 -7.42 18.73
CA GLN A 204 -15.53 -7.39 20.14
C GLN A 204 -15.08 -8.63 20.95
N GLN A 205 -14.57 -9.67 20.29
CA GLN A 205 -13.86 -10.81 20.91
C GLN A 205 -12.33 -10.69 20.86
N SER A 206 -11.78 -9.60 20.32
CA SER A 206 -10.36 -9.36 20.12
C SER A 206 -9.70 -8.56 21.25
N SER A 207 -8.36 -8.44 21.21
CA SER A 207 -7.59 -7.65 22.17
C SER A 207 -7.93 -6.15 22.10
N ALA A 208 -7.70 -5.43 23.21
CA ALA A 208 -7.90 -3.97 23.28
C ALA A 208 -7.12 -3.21 22.18
N ASP A 209 -5.97 -3.74 21.79
CA ASP A 209 -5.12 -3.21 20.73
C ASP A 209 -5.80 -3.29 19.34
N GLU A 210 -6.49 -4.40 19.03
CA GLU A 210 -7.23 -4.54 17.76
C GLU A 210 -8.44 -3.60 17.71
N LEU A 211 -9.15 -3.44 18.83
CA LEU A 211 -10.25 -2.48 18.95
C LEU A 211 -9.75 -1.04 18.74
N GLN A 212 -8.62 -0.68 19.36
CA GLN A 212 -8.01 0.63 19.20
C GLN A 212 -7.65 0.91 17.72
N LEU A 213 -7.06 -0.06 17.03
CA LEU A 213 -6.71 0.07 15.62
C LEU A 213 -7.95 0.31 14.75
N GLY A 214 -9.03 -0.43 15.00
CA GLY A 214 -10.31 -0.27 14.30
C GLY A 214 -10.91 1.12 14.52
N LEU A 215 -10.92 1.59 15.78
CA LEU A 215 -11.43 2.92 16.14
C LEU A 215 -10.60 4.05 15.51
N ASP A 216 -9.27 3.92 15.47
CA ASP A 216 -8.40 4.89 14.81
C ASP A 216 -8.69 4.98 13.31
N ALA A 217 -8.92 3.83 12.65
CA ALA A 217 -9.27 3.77 11.23
C ALA A 217 -10.64 4.40 10.95
N LEU A 218 -11.64 4.08 11.79
CA LEU A 218 -12.97 4.68 11.69
C LEU A 218 -12.91 6.19 11.89
N TYR A 219 -12.23 6.65 12.95
CA TYR A 219 -12.07 8.07 13.24
C TYR A 219 -11.38 8.80 12.08
N SER A 220 -10.28 8.24 11.58
CA SER A 220 -9.54 8.83 10.45
C SER A 220 -10.46 9.00 9.24
N THR A 221 -11.20 7.94 8.88
CA THR A 221 -12.15 7.95 7.76
C THR A 221 -13.25 8.99 7.96
N VAL A 222 -13.91 9.01 9.11
CA VAL A 222 -15.03 9.94 9.36
C VAL A 222 -14.54 11.39 9.44
N SER A 223 -13.42 11.65 10.11
CA SER A 223 -12.93 13.01 10.39
C SER A 223 -12.61 13.84 9.15
N VAL A 224 -12.33 13.22 8.00
CA VAL A 224 -11.96 13.89 6.75
C VAL A 224 -13.11 14.00 5.75
N GLN A 225 -14.32 13.56 6.11
CA GLN A 225 -15.48 13.63 5.23
C GLN A 225 -15.98 15.07 5.11
N PRO A 226 -16.42 15.51 3.91
CA PRO A 226 -16.94 16.86 3.74
C PRO A 226 -18.30 17.04 4.44
N PRO A 227 -18.68 18.26 4.85
CA PRO A 227 -19.89 18.48 5.66
C PRO A 227 -21.20 17.96 5.07
N HIS A 228 -21.32 17.94 3.75
CA HIS A 228 -22.53 17.47 3.06
C HIS A 228 -22.62 15.93 3.01
N PHE A 229 -21.52 15.19 3.22
CA PHE A 229 -21.52 13.73 3.36
C PHE A 229 -22.41 13.27 4.53
N TYR A 230 -22.44 14.03 5.62
CA TYR A 230 -23.26 13.71 6.79
C TYR A 230 -24.77 13.85 6.56
N LYS A 231 -25.19 14.42 5.42
CA LYS A 231 -26.58 14.47 4.99
C LYS A 231 -26.94 13.32 4.05
N HIS A 232 -25.97 12.47 3.69
CA HIS A 232 -26.17 11.35 2.77
C HIS A 232 -26.98 10.24 3.47
N GLN A 233 -28.23 10.02 3.03
CA GLN A 233 -29.14 9.08 3.69
C GLN A 233 -28.58 7.65 3.84
N PRO A 234 -27.89 7.07 2.83
CA PRO A 234 -27.25 5.76 3.00
C PRO A 234 -26.25 5.69 4.15
N LEU A 235 -25.52 6.78 4.46
CA LEU A 235 -24.62 6.84 5.61
C LEU A 235 -25.39 6.76 6.93
N LEU A 236 -26.48 7.53 7.04
CA LEU A 236 -27.31 7.54 8.26
C LEU A 236 -27.84 6.13 8.57
N ASN A 237 -28.23 5.39 7.53
CA ASN A 237 -28.70 4.01 7.65
C ASN A 237 -27.62 3.02 8.13
N VAL A 238 -26.33 3.37 8.08
CA VAL A 238 -25.25 2.52 8.61
C VAL A 238 -25.14 2.63 10.13
N PHE A 239 -25.59 3.74 10.72
CA PHE A 239 -25.49 4.00 12.16
C PHE A 239 -26.81 3.74 12.92
N THR A 240 -27.91 3.48 12.21
CA THR A 240 -29.23 3.16 12.77
C THR A 240 -29.51 1.66 12.72
#